data_AF-A0A5R9PDE1-F1
#
_entry.id   AF-A0A5R9PDE1-F1
#
_cell.length_a   1.000
_cell.length_b   1.000
_cell.length_c   1.000
_cell.angle_alpha   90.00
_cell.angle_beta   90.00
_cell.angle_gamma   90.00
#
_symmetry.space_group_name_H-M   'P 1'
#
loop_
_entity.id
_entity.type
_entity.pdbx_description
1 polymer ?
#
loop_
_entity_poly.entity_id
_entity_poly.type
_entity_poly.pdbx_seq_one_letter_code
_entity_poly.pdbx_strand_id
1 'polypeptide(L)' 'MRSFEDSHGQHWQAALLDGSYGNIMLVFSPMQSGMIRRRALQVSTMAEAMAMLAGLDEDGLRAMLLEADPWEPGVEGF' A
#
# COMPACT_ATOMS: atom_id res chain seq x y z
N MET A 1 1.56 -9.07 4.95
CA MET A 1 2.06 -8.69 3.60
C MET A 1 1.36 -9.55 2.57
N ARG A 2 0.98 -9.00 1.43
CA ARG A 2 0.26 -9.71 0.36
C ARG A 2 0.74 -9.25 -1.00
N SER A 3 0.98 -10.18 -1.90
CA SER A 3 1.44 -9.92 -3.27
C SER A 3 0.29 -10.10 -4.26
N PHE A 4 0.25 -9.27 -5.29
CA PHE A 4 -0.76 -9.29 -6.35
C PHE A 4 -0.17 -8.77 -7.65
N GLU A 5 -0.83 -9.02 -8.77
CA GLU A 5 -0.47 -8.46 -10.06
C GLU A 5 -1.42 -7.32 -10.42
N ASP A 6 -0.91 -6.24 -10.99
CA ASP A 6 -1.74 -5.16 -11.55
C ASP A 6 -2.20 -5.47 -12.98
N SER A 7 -3.18 -4.72 -13.51
CA SER A 7 -3.71 -4.87 -14.88
C SER A 7 -2.64 -4.77 -15.98
N HIS A 8 -1.48 -4.17 -15.68
CA HIS A 8 -0.33 -4.09 -16.59
C HIS A 8 0.64 -5.28 -16.52
N GLY A 9 0.34 -6.32 -15.73
CA GLY A 9 1.24 -7.47 -15.51
C GLY A 9 2.39 -7.17 -14.55
N GLN A 10 2.31 -6.06 -13.81
CA GLN A 10 3.31 -5.66 -12.82
C GLN A 10 3.01 -6.35 -11.48
N HIS A 11 4.00 -7.04 -10.90
CA HIS A 11 3.85 -7.58 -9.55
C HIS A 11 4.06 -6.50 -8.48
N TRP A 12 3.10 -6.39 -7.58
CA TRP A 12 3.10 -5.48 -6.45
C TRP A 12 3.02 -6.25 -5.14
N GLN A 13 3.60 -5.66 -4.11
CA GLN A 13 3.52 -6.13 -2.74
C GLN A 13 2.83 -5.07 -1.88
N ALA A 14 1.68 -5.42 -1.33
CA ALA A 14 0.97 -4.65 -0.33
C ALA A 14 1.43 -5.04 1.07
N ALA A 15 1.96 -4.07 1.80
CA ALA A 15 2.38 -4.21 3.19
C ALA A 15 1.72 -3.13 4.06
N LEU A 16 1.40 -3.48 5.29
CA LEU A 16 0.92 -2.53 6.28
C LEU A 16 2.12 -2.00 7.05
N LEU A 17 2.18 -0.69 7.20
CA LEU A 17 3.22 0.01 7.93
C LEU A 17 2.57 0.83 9.02
N ASP A 18 3.08 0.68 10.25
CA ASP A 18 2.69 1.56 11.34
C ASP A 18 3.33 2.93 11.09
N GLY A 19 2.49 3.93 10.82
CA GLY A 19 2.89 5.30 10.62
C GLY A 19 2.90 6.06 11.94
N SER A 20 3.58 7.22 11.94
CA SER A 20 3.58 8.11 13.10
C SER A 20 2.15 8.52 13.50
N TYR A 21 1.95 8.76 14.81
CA TYR A 21 0.67 9.15 15.41
C TYR A 21 -0.44 8.09 15.33
N GLY A 22 -0.09 6.80 15.25
CA GLY A 22 -1.06 5.70 15.26
C GLY A 22 -1.85 5.56 13.96
N ASN A 23 -1.41 6.23 12.89
CA ASN A 23 -1.97 6.03 11.56
C ASN A 23 -1.35 4.81 10.90
N ILE A 24 -2.17 3.91 10.37
CA ILE A 24 -1.65 2.77 9.61
C ILE A 24 -1.66 3.12 8.14
N MET A 25 -0.52 2.90 7.49
CA MET A 25 -0.37 3.13 6.06
C MET A 25 -0.31 1.81 5.32
N LEU A 26 -1.00 1.75 4.19
CA LEU A 26 -0.84 0.71 3.20
C LEU A 26 0.24 1.14 2.21
N VAL A 27 1.30 0.35 2.11
CA VAL A 27 2.43 0.58 1.23
C VAL A 27 2.42 -0.46 0.12
N PHE A 28 2.49 0.01 -1.11
CA PHE A 28 2.55 -0.78 -2.33
C PHE A 28 3.95 -0.66 -2.92
N SER A 29 4.72 -1.73 -2.79
CA SER A 29 6.06 -1.81 -3.35
C SER A 29 6.03 -2.64 -4.63
N PRO A 30 6.46 -2.10 -5.79
CA PRO A 30 6.61 -2.93 -6.97
C PRO A 30 7.74 -3.94 -6.73
N MET A 31 7.54 -5.20 -7.10
CA MET A 31 8.59 -6.23 -6.99
C MET A 31 9.68 -6.05 -8.07
N GLN A 32 9.36 -5.33 -9.14
CA GLN A 32 10.33 -4.87 -10.13
C GLN A 32 10.64 -3.39 -9.90
N SER A 33 11.58 -2.82 -10.67
CA SER A 33 11.93 -1.41 -10.58
C SER A 33 10.70 -0.50 -10.78
N GLY A 34 10.46 0.42 -9.84
CA GLY A 34 9.34 1.35 -9.88
C GLY A 34 9.23 2.20 -8.62
N MET A 35 8.31 3.16 -8.64
CA MET A 35 8.00 4.01 -7.48
C MET A 35 7.07 3.27 -6.52
N ILE A 36 7.40 3.30 -5.24
CA ILE A 36 6.52 2.83 -4.17
C ILE A 36 5.32 3.77 -4.13
N ARG A 37 4.14 3.23 -3.83
CA ARG A 37 2.94 4.04 -3.55
C ARG A 37 2.47 3.80 -2.15
N ARG A 38 1.91 4.80 -1.49
CA ARG A 38 1.36 4.64 -0.14
C ARG A 38 0.02 5.34 0.00
N ARG A 39 -0.82 4.81 0.88
CA ARG A 39 -2.12 5.37 1.22
C ARG A 39 -2.36 5.23 2.71
N ALA A 40 -2.84 6.29 3.35
CA ALA A 40 -3.33 6.21 4.72
C ALA A 40 -4.62 5.37 4.76
N LEU A 41 -4.66 4.38 5.65
CA LEU A 41 -5.88 3.62 5.91
C LEU A 41 -6.69 4.32 7.00
N GLN A 42 -7.99 4.44 6.77
CA GLN A 42 -8.95 4.94 7.75
C GLN A 42 -9.31 3.80 8.74
N VAL A 43 -8.32 3.35 9.50
CA VAL A 43 -8.42 2.24 10.46
C VAL A 43 -7.87 2.68 11.80
N SER A 44 -8.50 2.22 12.88
CA SER A 44 -8.09 2.63 14.23
C SER A 44 -7.04 1.69 14.81
N THR A 45 -6.93 0.48 14.28
CA THR A 45 -6.05 -0.57 14.80
C THR A 45 -5.39 -1.39 13.70
N MET A 46 -4.20 -1.93 13.99
CA MET A 46 -3.47 -2.80 13.05
C MET A 46 -4.26 -4.08 12.75
N ALA A 47 -5.04 -4.56 13.71
CA ALA A 47 -5.93 -5.71 13.53
C ALA A 47 -6.99 -5.46 12.45
N GLU A 48 -7.63 -4.28 12.46
CA GLU A 48 -8.58 -3.88 11.41
C GLU A 48 -7.90 -3.75 10.06
N ALA A 49 -6.71 -3.17 10.02
CA ALA A 49 -5.93 -3.04 8.79
C ALA A 49 -5.59 -4.41 8.19
N MET A 50 -5.19 -5.38 9.03
CA MET A 50 -4.91 -6.74 8.59
C MET A 50 -6.16 -7.46 8.10
N ALA A 51 -7.29 -7.31 8.79
CA ALA A 51 -8.57 -7.88 8.38
C ALA A 51 -9.04 -7.30 7.03
N MET A 52 -8.91 -5.98 6.84
CA MET A 52 -9.18 -5.31 5.57
C MET A 52 -8.27 -5.85 4.46
N LEU A 53 -6.96 -5.93 4.70
CA LEU A 53 -6.01 -6.44 3.70
C LEU A 53 -6.27 -7.91 3.32
N ALA A 54 -6.67 -8.73 4.29
CA ALA A 54 -6.99 -10.13 4.09
C ALA A 54 -8.33 -10.34 3.37
N GLY A 55 -9.29 -9.43 3.58
CA GLY A 55 -10.61 -9.48 2.94
C GLY A 55 -10.67 -8.82 1.56
N LEU A 56 -9.66 -8.04 1.17
CA LEU A 56 -9.58 -7.47 -0.17
C LEU A 56 -9.27 -8.56 -1.19
N ASP A 57 -9.86 -8.48 -2.38
CA ASP A 57 -9.43 -9.26 -3.54
C ASP A 57 -8.37 -8.49 -4.34
N GLU A 58 -7.80 -9.11 -5.37
CA GLU A 58 -6.79 -8.48 -6.22
C GLU A 58 -7.33 -7.22 -6.92
N ASP A 59 -8.61 -7.23 -7.33
CA ASP A 59 -9.27 -6.07 -7.92
C ASP A 59 -9.38 -4.89 -6.92
N GLY A 60 -9.70 -5.20 -5.66
CA GLY A 60 -9.72 -4.21 -4.59
C GLY A 60 -8.34 -3.63 -4.28
N LEU A 61 -7.30 -4.47 -4.32
CA LEU A 61 -5.91 -3.99 -4.18
C LEU A 61 -5.49 -3.09 -5.34
N ARG A 62 -5.87 -3.42 -6.57
CA ARG A 62 -5.61 -2.57 -7.76
C ARG A 62 -6.32 -1.24 -7.67
N ALA A 63 -7.60 -1.23 -7.27
CA ALA A 63 -8.34 0.02 -7.06
C ALA A 63 -7.65 0.90 -6.00
N MET A 64 -7.21 0.32 -4.89
CA MET A 64 -6.47 1.04 -3.86
C MET A 64 -5.11 1.56 -4.35
N LEU A 65 -4.41 0.82 -5.21
CA LEU A 65 -3.14 1.22 -5.80
C LEU A 65 -3.29 2.43 -6.75
N LEU A 66 -4.39 2.48 -7.50
CA LEU A 66 -4.71 3.60 -8.39
C LEU A 66 -4.98 4.89 -7.61
N GLU A 67 -5.59 4.78 -6.44
CA GLU A 67 -5.83 5.89 -5.52
C GLU A 67 -4.63 6.22 -4.61
N ALA A 68 -3.60 5.36 -4.57
CA ALA A 68 -2.44 5.55 -3.71
C ALA A 68 -1.49 6.61 -4.28
N ASP A 69 -0.95 7.43 -3.39
CA ASP A 69 -0.06 8.52 -3.75
C ASP A 69 1.37 7.98 -3.99
N PRO A 70 2.08 8.45 -5.03
CA PRO A 70 3.48 8.07 -5.23
C PRO A 70 4.33 8.52 -4.05
N TRP A 71 5.02 7.57 -3.44
CA TRP A 71 5.94 7.85 -2.36
C TRP A 71 7.38 7.85 -2.88
N GLU A 72 7.98 9.03 -2.89
CA GLU A 72 9.41 9.20 -3.17
C GLU A 72 10.18 9.26 -1.84
N PRO A 73 10.89 8.19 -1.44
CA PRO A 73 11.79 8.25 -0.30
C PRO A 73 13.02 9.08 -0.71
N GLY A 74 13.01 10.39 -0.42
CA GLY A 74 14.15 11.27 -0.70
C GLY A 74 13.86 12.72 -1.05
N VAL A 75 12.60 13.15 -1.09
CA VAL A 75 12.24 14.57 -1.29
C VAL A 75 11.89 15.26 0.05
N GLU A 76 12.62 14.93 1.11
CA GLU A 76 12.72 15.84 2.25
C GLU A 76 13.75 16.92 1.89
N GLY A 77 13.25 18.07 1.42
CA GLY A 77 13.91 19.38 1.47
C GLY A 77 15.37 19.48 1.05
N PHE A 78 15.60 20.10 -0.11
CA PHE A 78 16.85 20.79 -0.44
C PHE A 78 17.31 21.75 0.68
#